data_AF-A0A401ILC4-F1
#
_entry.id   AF-A0A401ILC4-F1
#
_cell.length_a   1.000
_cell.length_b   1.000
_cell.length_c   1.000
_cell.angle_alpha   90.00
_cell.angle_beta   90.00
_cell.angle_gamma   90.00
#
_symmetry.space_group_name_H-M   'P 1'
#
loop_
_entity.id
_entity.type
_entity.pdbx_description
1 polymer ?
#
loop_
_entity_poly.entity_id
_entity_poly.type
_entity_poly.pdbx_seq_one_letter_code
_entity_poly.pdbx_strand_id
1 'polypeptide(L)' 'MFEVELIAYKDLSVKNMVKNRRSAKSINDAAWSTFRQWLEYFGDKYGKVTVAVSTG' A
#
# COMPACT_ATOMS: atom_id res chain seq x y z
N MET A 1 12.29 14.14 18.99
CA MET A 1 11.65 14.12 17.66
C MET A 1 11.75 12.69 17.18
N PHE A 2 10.64 11.96 17.10
CA PHE A 2 10.67 10.53 16.77
C PHE A 2 10.90 10.38 15.27
N GLU A 3 12.04 9.80 14.91
CA GLU A 3 12.32 9.46 13.52
C GLU A 3 11.62 8.14 13.20
N VAL A 4 10.84 8.10 12.12
CA VAL A 4 10.24 6.85 11.65
C VAL A 4 11.34 6.09 10.92
N GLU A 5 11.68 4.90 11.40
CA GLU A 5 12.73 4.05 10.82
C GLU A 5 12.17 3.01 9.84
N LEU A 6 10.91 2.58 10.06
CA LEU A 6 10.25 1.53 9.27
C LEU A 6 8.75 1.82 9.15
N ILE A 7 8.23 1.69 7.92
CA ILE A 7 6.80 1.76 7.64
C ILE A 7 6.33 0.41 7.10
N ALA A 8 5.49 -0.28 7.86
CA ALA A 8 4.88 -1.54 7.45
C ALA A 8 3.41 -1.32 7.03
N TYR A 9 2.99 -1.95 5.93
CA TYR A 9 1.59 -1.94 5.49
C TYR A 9 1.13 -3.34 5.06
N LYS A 10 -0.18 -3.57 5.13
CA LYS A 10 -0.77 -4.86 4.75
C LYS A 10 -0.70 -5.07 3.24
N ASP A 11 -0.12 -6.20 2.82
CA ASP A 11 -0.14 -6.64 1.44
C ASP A 11 -1.53 -7.20 1.10
N LEU A 12 -2.39 -6.33 0.59
CA LEU A 12 -3.65 -6.72 -0.01
C LEU A 12 -3.39 -7.12 -1.46
N SER A 13 -3.71 -8.36 -1.80
CA SER A 13 -3.55 -8.90 -3.16
C SER A 13 -4.37 -8.09 -4.18
N VAL A 14 -3.70 -7.17 -4.86
CA VAL A 14 -4.29 -6.27 -5.87
C VAL A 14 -4.95 -7.08 -7.02
N LYS A 15 -4.44 -8.28 -7.32
CA LYS A 15 -5.05 -9.20 -8.30
C LYS A 15 -6.45 -9.68 -7.92
N ASN A 16 -6.71 -9.89 -6.63
CA ASN A 16 -8.04 -10.32 -6.13
C ASN A 16 -9.01 -9.15 -6.01
N MET A 17 -8.47 -7.96 -5.85
CA MET A 17 -9.16 -6.68 -5.74
C MET A 17 -9.77 -6.24 -7.09
N VAL A 18 -8.95 -6.21 -8.16
CA VAL A 18 -9.39 -5.83 -9.53
C VAL A 18 -10.49 -6.74 -10.12
N LYS A 19 -10.64 -7.99 -9.64
CA LYS A 19 -11.67 -8.93 -10.10
C LYS A 19 -13.06 -8.72 -9.49
N ASN A 20 -13.20 -7.88 -8.46
CA ASN A 20 -14.48 -7.72 -7.77
C ASN A 20 -15.33 -6.61 -8.41
N ARG A 21 -16.46 -6.97 -9.04
CA ARG A 21 -17.33 -6.03 -9.79
C ARG A 21 -18.18 -5.09 -8.90
N ARG A 22 -17.99 -5.10 -7.57
CA ARG A 22 -18.69 -4.15 -6.69
C ARG A 22 -18.00 -2.79 -6.75
N SER A 23 -18.69 -1.78 -7.27
CA SER A 23 -18.12 -0.45 -7.56
C SER A 23 -17.39 0.20 -6.38
N ALA A 24 -17.95 0.14 -5.16
CA ALA A 24 -17.29 0.69 -3.96
C ALA A 24 -15.98 -0.03 -3.62
N LYS A 25 -15.90 -1.33 -3.91
CA LYS A 25 -14.71 -2.14 -3.67
C LYS A 25 -13.65 -1.86 -4.72
N SER A 26 -14.00 -1.82 -6.01
CA SER A 26 -13.04 -1.47 -7.07
C SER A 26 -12.44 -0.07 -6.90
N ILE A 27 -13.23 0.89 -6.40
CA ILE A 27 -12.75 2.25 -6.05
C ILE A 27 -11.76 2.20 -4.89
N ASN A 28 -12.11 1.49 -3.81
CA ASN A 28 -11.21 1.31 -2.66
C ASN A 28 -9.89 0.65 -3.09
N ASP A 29 -9.98 -0.32 -3.99
CA ASP A 29 -8.85 -1.09 -4.49
C ASP A 29 -7.89 -0.26 -5.36
N ALA A 30 -8.45 0.58 -6.24
CA ALA A 30 -7.69 1.55 -7.02
C ALA A 30 -7.03 2.60 -6.11
N ALA A 31 -7.75 3.12 -5.13
CA ALA A 31 -7.21 4.06 -4.15
C ALA A 31 -6.06 3.44 -3.33
N TRP A 32 -6.17 2.16 -2.96
CA TRP A 32 -5.11 1.44 -2.25
C TRP A 32 -3.85 1.26 -3.10
N SER A 33 -4.00 0.99 -4.40
CA SER A 33 -2.87 0.87 -5.33
C SER A 33 -2.10 2.19 -5.46
N THR A 34 -2.82 3.30 -5.59
CA THR A 34 -2.24 4.65 -5.61
C THR A 34 -1.56 4.99 -4.28
N PHE A 35 -2.19 4.66 -3.15
CA PHE A 35 -1.61 4.86 -1.83
C PHE A 35 -0.28 4.12 -1.64
N ARG A 36 -0.17 2.87 -2.13
CA ARG A 36 1.10 2.12 -2.12
C ARG A 36 2.20 2.79 -2.93
N GLN A 37 1.89 3.29 -4.12
CA GLN A 37 2.88 4.01 -4.95
C GLN A 37 3.42 5.25 -4.23
N TRP A 38 2.56 6.01 -3.54
CA TRP A 38 2.99 7.16 -2.77
C TRP A 38 3.86 6.78 -1.57
N LEU A 39 3.52 5.68 -0.86
CA LEU A 39 4.33 5.17 0.24
C LEU A 39 5.73 4.78 -0.24
N GLU A 40 5.83 4.01 -1.32
CA GLU A 40 7.11 3.59 -1.90
C GLU A 40 7.92 4.82 -2.38
N TYR A 41 7.27 5.78 -3.04
CA TYR A 41 7.90 7.02 -3.49
C TYR A 41 8.45 7.86 -2.33
N PHE A 42 7.69 8.05 -1.26
CA PHE A 42 8.16 8.81 -0.10
C PHE A 42 9.19 8.04 0.73
N GLY A 43 9.07 6.71 0.78
CA GLY A 43 10.08 5.83 1.36
C GLY A 43 11.43 6.06 0.70
N ASP A 44 11.49 5.91 -0.63
CA ASP A 44 12.69 6.15 -1.42
C ASP A 44 13.21 7.58 -1.24
N LYS A 45 12.34 8.58 -1.40
CA LYS A 45 12.69 10.01 -1.32
C LYS A 45 13.32 10.42 0.02
N TYR A 46 12.88 9.81 1.13
CA TYR A 46 13.35 10.16 2.47
C TYR A 46 14.27 9.10 3.10
N GLY A 47 14.73 8.12 2.31
CA GLY A 47 15.59 7.03 2.79
C GLY A 47 14.92 6.17 3.86
N LYS A 48 13.59 6.03 3.82
CA LYS A 48 12.80 5.24 4.75
C LYS A 48 12.43 3.90 4.14
N VAL A 49 12.56 2.83 4.93
CA VAL A 49 12.23 1.48 4.49
C VAL A 49 10.72 1.27 4.56
N THR A 50 10.11 0.88 3.43
CA THR A 50 8.69 0.52 3.34
C THR A 50 8.55 -0.98 3.07
N VAL A 51 7.81 -1.70 3.91
CA VAL A 51 7.64 -3.15 3.80
C VAL A 51 6.16 -3.52 3.67
N ALA A 52 5.84 -4.23 2.60
CA ALA A 52 4.55 -4.91 2.44
C ALA A 52 4.56 -6.21 3.27
N VAL A 53 3.61 -6.35 4.19
CA VAL A 53 3.47 -7.55 5.03
C VAL A 53 2.26 -8.35 4.56
N SER A 54 2.53 -9.54 4.03
CA SER A 54 1.49 -10.51 3.72
C SER A 54 1.06 -11.22 5.01
N THR A 55 -0.17 -10.99 5.46
CA THR A 55 -0.82 -11.82 6.46
C THR A 55 -1.41 -13.04 5.75
N GLY A 56 -0.63 -14.12 5.67
CA GLY A 56 -1.13 -15.48 5.45
C GLY A 56 -1.66 -16.08 6.74
#